data_AF-A0A6B0VAR6-F1
#
_entry.id   AF-A0A6B0VAR6-F1
#
_cell.length_a   1.000
_cell.length_b   1.000
_cell.length_c   1.000
_cell.angle_alpha   90.00
_cell.angle_beta   90.00
_cell.angle_gamma   90.00
#
_symmetry.space_group_name_H-M   'P 1'
#
loop_
_entity.id
_entity.type
_entity.pdbx_description
1 polymer ?
#
loop_
_entity_poly.entity_id
_entity_poly.type
_entity_poly.pdbx_seq_one_letter_code
_entity_poly.pdbx_strand_id
1 'polypeptide(L)'
;MILKLVIILQMWSAIDGAGDLSEYIRRVQVNATCSADKVRVTTYFEVEKCCFIMCKNKTTDWWEKTTEDFSDERLCNFSEFDPPIPVEYTGKCVRGSCRNADSIAQRTNKVPVCFDYARMLYEGEEVAVECTKRCYVNSWLEDVNLENGEKCVYAKSSGFFGLIEKVAEVGTCEAGMCIATLECQRTKLLVYSGFSVDKDCTVKCPNGSSIQLKNGTMCALRTSSSRFTFSSLFGTKPTTVVEEIGNCYDGKCVKHARYIVPPHDSTNGCNGTDVFIHQNLTVASHCQADCGHGTSERREENILCLWLYRRHDHFDIFKIGFCYCGICEPHYNYVVLVDSKNPPVKNEDHLLESC
;
A
#
# COMPACT_ATOMS: atom_id res chain seq x y z
N MET A 1 7.85 -29.74 -33.52
CA MET A 1 8.88 -30.04 -32.50
C MET A 1 9.77 -28.85 -32.12
N ILE A 2 9.76 -27.73 -32.85
CA ILE A 2 10.59 -26.54 -32.54
C ILE A 2 9.99 -25.68 -31.41
N LEU A 3 8.66 -25.69 -31.23
CA LEU A 3 7.97 -24.86 -30.24
C LEU A 3 8.18 -25.29 -28.78
N LYS A 4 8.51 -26.57 -28.51
CA LYS A 4 8.79 -27.06 -27.15
C LYS A 4 10.20 -26.72 -26.65
N LEU A 5 11.13 -26.41 -27.55
CA LEU A 5 12.50 -26.04 -27.18
C LEU A 5 12.63 -24.55 -26.80
N VAL A 6 11.78 -23.68 -27.35
CA VAL A 6 11.79 -22.24 -27.04
C VAL A 6 11.30 -21.96 -25.61
N ILE A 7 10.39 -22.76 -25.08
CA ILE A 7 9.86 -22.59 -23.72
C ILE A 7 10.89 -23.04 -22.66
N ILE A 8 11.70 -24.07 -22.95
CA ILE A 8 12.71 -24.56 -22.01
C ILE A 8 13.94 -23.62 -21.97
N LEU A 9 14.28 -22.97 -23.09
CA LEU A 9 15.38 -21.98 -23.13
C LEU A 9 15.02 -20.63 -22.48
N GLN A 10 13.73 -20.25 -22.41
CA GLN A 10 13.31 -19.05 -21.66
C GLN A 10 13.22 -19.25 -20.15
N MET A 11 13.08 -20.48 -19.66
CA MET A 11 13.14 -20.75 -18.21
C MET A 11 14.57 -20.70 -17.66
N TRP A 12 15.59 -20.89 -18.50
CA TRP A 12 17.00 -20.90 -18.06
C TRP A 12 17.68 -19.54 -18.17
N SER A 13 17.16 -18.62 -18.99
CA SER A 13 17.65 -17.24 -19.09
C SER A 13 17.07 -16.31 -18.01
N ALA A 14 16.14 -16.80 -17.17
CA ALA A 14 15.66 -16.09 -15.98
C ALA A 14 16.49 -16.40 -14.71
N ILE A 15 17.48 -17.29 -14.79
CA ILE A 15 18.29 -17.72 -13.62
C ILE A 15 19.67 -17.00 -13.58
N ASP A 16 20.13 -16.43 -14.69
CA ASP A 16 21.39 -15.66 -14.76
C ASP A 16 21.22 -14.14 -14.54
N GLY A 17 20.03 -13.71 -14.11
CA GLY A 17 19.70 -12.32 -13.79
C GLY A 17 19.75 -11.98 -12.30
N ALA A 18 20.31 -12.85 -11.46
CA ALA A 18 20.56 -12.51 -10.06
C ALA A 18 21.70 -11.49 -10.00
N GLY A 19 21.37 -10.22 -10.27
CA GLY A 19 22.20 -9.09 -9.87
C GLY A 19 22.61 -9.28 -8.40
N ASP A 20 23.78 -8.75 -8.04
CA ASP A 20 24.39 -8.99 -6.74
C ASP A 20 23.41 -8.64 -5.60
N LEU A 21 22.80 -9.68 -5.02
CA LEU A 21 21.81 -9.57 -3.94
C LEU A 21 22.40 -8.86 -2.71
N SER A 22 23.74 -8.78 -2.60
CA SER A 22 24.41 -8.07 -1.53
C SER A 22 24.19 -6.55 -1.56
N GLU A 23 23.84 -5.97 -2.72
CA GLU A 23 23.49 -4.54 -2.80
C GLU A 23 22.15 -4.21 -2.11
N TYR A 24 21.27 -5.21 -1.99
CA TYR A 24 19.93 -5.06 -1.42
C TYR A 24 19.80 -5.63 -0.02
N ILE A 25 20.64 -6.61 0.35
CA ILE A 25 20.57 -7.28 1.65
C ILE A 25 21.73 -6.82 2.53
N ARG A 26 21.40 -6.23 3.69
CA ARG A 26 22.38 -5.83 4.70
C ARG A 26 22.18 -6.61 5.98
N ARG A 27 23.23 -7.30 6.44
CA ARG A 27 23.23 -7.88 7.78
C ARG A 27 23.46 -6.80 8.83
N VAL A 28 22.55 -6.72 9.80
CA VAL A 28 22.61 -5.79 10.93
C VAL A 28 22.86 -6.59 12.20
N GLN A 29 23.88 -6.20 12.94
CA GLN A 29 24.16 -6.78 14.24
C GLN A 29 23.22 -6.18 15.29
N VAL A 30 22.40 -7.02 15.92
CA VAL A 30 21.41 -6.61 16.94
C VAL A 30 22.09 -6.50 18.30
N ASN A 31 22.96 -7.47 18.62
CA ASN A 31 23.81 -7.45 19.81
C ASN A 31 25.06 -8.32 19.56
N ALA A 32 25.88 -8.55 20.60
CA ALA A 32 27.13 -9.31 20.48
C ALA A 32 26.95 -10.73 19.89
N THR A 33 25.78 -11.34 20.06
CA THR A 33 25.51 -12.73 19.67
C THR A 33 24.47 -12.87 18.57
N CYS A 34 23.69 -11.84 18.27
CA CYS A 34 22.53 -11.91 17.38
C CYS A 34 22.63 -10.92 16.20
N SER A 35 22.13 -11.34 15.06
CA SER A 35 22.06 -10.56 13.82
C SER A 35 20.76 -10.79 13.07
N ALA A 36 20.34 -9.81 12.28
CA ALA A 36 19.23 -9.93 11.34
C ALA A 36 19.63 -9.42 9.97
N ASP A 37 19.00 -9.94 8.93
CA ASP A 37 19.18 -9.45 7.57
C ASP A 37 18.05 -8.46 7.26
N LYS A 38 18.42 -7.26 6.81
CA LYS A 38 17.50 -6.23 6.30
C LYS A 38 17.54 -6.17 4.79
N VAL A 39 16.42 -5.85 4.17
CA VAL A 39 16.29 -5.63 2.73
C VAL A 39 16.02 -4.16 2.46
N ARG A 40 16.83 -3.55 1.59
CA ARG A 40 16.65 -2.19 1.11
C ARG A 40 15.42 -2.11 0.20
N VAL A 41 14.51 -1.19 0.53
CA VAL A 41 13.30 -0.89 -0.25
C VAL A 41 13.52 0.36 -1.09
N THR A 42 13.99 1.43 -0.44
CA THR A 42 14.41 2.70 -1.06
C THR A 42 15.74 3.13 -0.44
N THR A 43 16.31 4.24 -0.89
CA THR A 43 17.55 4.80 -0.34
C THR A 43 17.50 5.03 1.18
N TYR A 44 16.33 5.36 1.73
CA TYR A 44 16.15 5.73 3.15
C TYR A 44 15.17 4.79 3.90
N PHE A 45 14.84 3.64 3.31
CA PHE A 45 13.87 2.71 3.87
C PHE A 45 14.33 1.27 3.69
N GLU A 46 14.43 0.56 4.80
CA GLU A 46 14.76 -0.87 4.88
C GLU A 46 13.70 -1.61 5.69
N VAL A 47 13.47 -2.87 5.36
CA VAL A 47 12.55 -3.77 6.07
C VAL A 47 13.26 -5.04 6.49
N GLU A 48 12.66 -5.79 7.41
CA GLU A 48 13.21 -7.07 7.82
C GLU A 48 13.09 -8.09 6.66
N LYS A 49 14.17 -8.81 6.34
CA LYS A 49 14.12 -9.91 5.36
C LYS A 49 13.25 -11.05 5.88
N CYS A 50 13.39 -11.33 7.17
CA CYS A 50 12.65 -12.36 7.89
C CYS A 50 12.20 -11.80 9.24
N CYS A 51 11.10 -12.32 9.78
CA CYS A 51 10.54 -11.84 11.05
C CYS A 51 11.19 -12.45 12.29
N PHE A 52 12.47 -12.79 12.21
CA PHE A 52 13.27 -13.33 13.30
C PHE A 52 14.73 -12.87 13.21
N ILE A 53 15.40 -12.83 14.36
CA ILE A 53 16.84 -12.65 14.50
C ILE A 53 17.51 -14.02 14.60
N MET A 54 18.75 -14.13 14.10
CA MET A 54 19.60 -15.30 14.29
C MET A 54 20.63 -15.01 15.37
N CYS A 55 20.66 -15.84 16.41
CA CYS A 55 21.60 -15.76 17.52
C CYS A 55 22.56 -16.95 17.49
N LYS A 56 23.83 -16.71 17.82
CA LYS A 56 24.77 -17.77 18.17
C LYS A 56 24.18 -18.54 19.36
N ASN A 57 24.23 -19.88 19.28
CA ASN A 57 23.71 -20.83 20.27
C ASN A 57 23.59 -20.22 21.67
N LYS A 58 22.34 -19.98 22.11
CA LYS A 58 22.09 -19.45 23.46
C LYS A 58 22.50 -20.45 24.55
N THR A 59 22.62 -21.73 24.18
CA THR A 59 23.08 -22.83 25.03
C THR A 59 23.89 -23.86 24.23
N THR A 60 24.51 -24.81 24.94
CA THR A 60 25.16 -25.99 24.35
C THR A 60 24.17 -27.08 23.91
N ASP A 61 22.86 -26.86 24.12
CA ASP A 61 21.84 -27.85 23.80
C ASP A 61 21.38 -27.69 22.35
N TRP A 62 21.47 -28.76 21.57
CA TRP A 62 21.26 -28.74 20.11
C TRP A 62 19.78 -28.70 19.70
N TRP A 63 18.87 -28.84 20.67
CA TRP A 63 17.43 -28.72 20.48
C TRP A 63 16.91 -27.28 20.65
N GLU A 64 17.72 -26.36 21.19
CA GLU A 64 17.28 -24.97 21.37
C GLU A 64 17.36 -24.19 20.05
N LYS A 65 16.30 -23.43 19.77
CA LYS A 65 16.22 -22.60 18.56
C LYS A 65 17.28 -21.52 18.62
N THR A 66 18.07 -21.41 17.55
CA THR A 66 19.02 -20.31 17.33
C THR A 66 18.35 -19.03 16.84
N THR A 67 17.01 -19.00 16.77
CA THR A 67 16.25 -17.85 16.28
C THR A 67 15.32 -17.31 17.34
N GLU A 68 15.18 -15.99 17.37
CA GLU A 68 14.16 -15.32 18.18
C GLU A 68 13.28 -14.47 17.29
N ASP A 69 11.98 -14.46 17.55
CA ASP A 69 11.06 -13.68 16.74
C ASP A 69 11.25 -12.18 17.02
N PHE A 70 11.12 -11.37 15.97
CA PHE A 70 10.98 -9.93 16.17
C PHE A 70 9.66 -9.60 16.89
N SER A 71 9.62 -8.41 17.49
CA SER A 71 8.36 -7.80 17.92
C SER A 71 7.37 -7.76 16.74
N ASP A 72 6.10 -8.01 17.06
CA ASP A 72 5.01 -7.85 16.10
C ASP A 72 4.99 -6.40 15.56
N GLU A 73 4.39 -6.19 14.38
CA GLU A 73 4.24 -4.89 13.67
C GLU A 73 5.44 -4.39 12.87
N ARG A 74 6.62 -4.98 13.00
CA ARG A 74 7.77 -4.61 12.15
C ARG A 74 7.47 -4.88 10.68
N LEU A 75 7.92 -3.99 9.81
CA LEU A 75 7.76 -4.16 8.36
C LEU A 75 8.73 -5.24 7.84
N CYS A 76 8.23 -6.08 6.93
CA CYS A 76 9.01 -7.17 6.34
C CYS A 76 8.76 -7.27 4.82
N ASN A 77 9.70 -7.89 4.09
CA ASN A 77 9.52 -8.17 2.66
C ASN A 77 8.49 -9.29 2.47
N PHE A 78 7.34 -9.01 1.85
CA PHE A 78 6.22 -9.94 1.74
C PHE A 78 5.97 -10.38 0.30
N SER A 79 5.72 -11.68 0.15
CA SER A 79 5.13 -12.30 -1.03
C SER A 79 4.37 -13.55 -0.58
N GLU A 80 3.36 -13.93 -1.35
CA GLU A 80 2.64 -15.20 -1.12
C GLU A 80 3.53 -16.42 -1.39
N PHE A 81 4.57 -16.25 -2.20
CA PHE A 81 5.52 -17.29 -2.57
C PHE A 81 6.91 -16.91 -2.07
N ASP A 82 7.75 -16.40 -2.99
CA ASP A 82 9.10 -15.93 -2.69
C ASP A 82 9.13 -14.40 -2.80
N PRO A 83 9.54 -13.66 -1.74
CA PRO A 83 9.56 -12.21 -1.77
C PRO A 83 10.61 -11.68 -2.75
N PRO A 84 10.19 -10.93 -3.80
CA PRO A 84 11.10 -10.43 -4.79
C PRO A 84 12.07 -9.41 -4.20
N ILE A 85 13.23 -9.29 -4.85
CA ILE A 85 14.21 -8.22 -4.64
C ILE A 85 14.45 -7.57 -6.01
N PRO A 86 14.24 -6.26 -6.17
CA PRO A 86 13.85 -5.28 -5.15
C PRO A 86 12.44 -5.51 -4.57
N VAL A 87 12.20 -5.01 -3.36
CA VAL A 87 10.92 -5.19 -2.64
C VAL A 87 9.78 -4.57 -3.44
N GLU A 88 8.79 -5.41 -3.78
CA GLU A 88 7.56 -4.96 -4.44
C GLU A 88 6.43 -4.67 -3.46
N TYR A 89 6.39 -5.34 -2.32
CA TYR A 89 5.30 -5.23 -1.36
C TYR A 89 5.77 -5.58 0.04
N THR A 90 5.36 -4.79 1.04
CA THR A 90 5.70 -5.07 2.44
C THR A 90 4.55 -5.71 3.19
N GLY A 91 4.90 -6.61 4.09
CA GLY A 91 4.03 -7.12 5.13
C GLY A 91 4.43 -6.60 6.51
N LYS A 92 3.89 -7.25 7.53
CA LYS A 92 4.13 -6.98 8.94
C LYS A 92 4.46 -8.29 9.66
N CYS A 93 5.41 -8.23 10.58
CA CYS A 93 5.80 -9.36 11.40
C CYS A 93 4.72 -9.67 12.43
N VAL A 94 4.38 -10.96 12.51
CA VAL A 94 3.41 -11.52 13.43
C VAL A 94 3.88 -12.88 13.88
N ARG A 95 4.27 -13.02 15.15
CA ARG A 95 4.71 -14.29 15.75
C ARG A 95 5.75 -15.01 14.87
N GLY A 96 6.81 -14.29 14.50
CA GLY A 96 7.90 -14.81 13.66
C GLY A 96 7.60 -14.94 12.17
N SER A 97 6.38 -14.63 11.72
CA SER A 97 5.96 -14.76 10.31
C SER A 97 5.67 -13.41 9.67
N CYS A 98 6.11 -13.21 8.43
CA CYS A 98 5.73 -12.03 7.64
C CYS A 98 4.33 -12.22 7.05
N ARG A 99 3.38 -11.37 7.42
CA ARG A 99 1.98 -11.46 6.99
C ARG A 99 1.56 -10.21 6.23
N ASN A 100 0.55 -10.35 5.37
CA ASN A 100 -0.09 -9.20 4.74
C ASN A 100 -0.64 -8.25 5.82
N ALA A 101 -0.35 -6.95 5.71
CA ALA A 101 -0.80 -5.95 6.68
C ALA A 101 -2.33 -5.97 6.85
N ASP A 102 -3.10 -6.11 5.76
CA ASP A 102 -4.58 -6.11 5.82
C ASP A 102 -5.15 -7.27 6.66
N SER A 103 -4.39 -8.36 6.85
CA SER A 103 -4.78 -9.46 7.75
C SER A 103 -4.65 -9.12 9.24
N ILE A 104 -3.91 -8.05 9.58
CA ILE A 104 -3.58 -7.66 10.96
C ILE A 104 -4.54 -6.59 11.49
N ALA A 105 -5.07 -5.73 10.62
CA ALA A 105 -6.10 -4.74 10.99
C ALA A 105 -7.33 -5.39 11.66
N GLN A 106 -7.53 -6.70 11.46
CA GLN A 106 -8.58 -7.49 12.13
C GLN A 106 -8.42 -7.53 13.66
N ARG A 107 -7.24 -7.15 14.22
CA ARG A 107 -6.93 -7.34 15.65
C ARG A 107 -7.55 -6.30 16.57
N THR A 108 -7.80 -5.07 16.12
CA THR A 108 -8.29 -4.00 17.00
C THR A 108 -9.79 -3.72 16.86
N ASN A 109 -10.46 -4.30 15.86
CA ASN A 109 -11.89 -4.09 15.54
C ASN A 109 -12.30 -2.60 15.41
N LYS A 110 -11.36 -1.67 15.30
CA LYS A 110 -11.66 -0.23 15.30
C LYS A 110 -12.26 0.23 13.96
N VAL A 111 -11.86 -0.42 12.88
CA VAL A 111 -12.42 -0.24 11.53
C VAL A 111 -12.72 -1.61 10.93
N PRO A 112 -13.89 -1.82 10.31
CA PRO A 112 -14.17 -3.07 9.61
C PRO A 112 -13.12 -3.33 8.53
N VAL A 113 -12.54 -4.52 8.54
CA VAL A 113 -11.58 -4.93 7.51
C VAL A 113 -12.36 -5.45 6.32
N CYS A 114 -12.29 -4.72 5.21
CA CYS A 114 -12.98 -5.11 3.98
C CYS A 114 -12.02 -5.77 3.01
N PHE A 115 -12.47 -6.89 2.44
CA PHE A 115 -11.86 -7.48 1.27
C PHE A 115 -12.01 -6.55 0.07
N ASP A 116 -11.08 -6.71 -0.86
CA ASP A 116 -11.22 -6.08 -2.15
C ASP A 116 -12.45 -6.64 -2.90
N TYR A 117 -13.03 -5.85 -3.81
CA TYR A 117 -14.23 -6.23 -4.56
C TYR A 117 -13.95 -6.31 -6.06
N ALA A 118 -14.76 -7.10 -6.77
CA ALA A 118 -14.59 -7.33 -8.20
C ALA A 118 -14.86 -6.05 -9.00
N ARG A 119 -14.00 -5.78 -10.00
CA ARG A 119 -14.11 -4.61 -10.88
C ARG A 119 -13.92 -5.01 -12.34
N MET A 120 -14.47 -4.21 -13.23
CA MET A 120 -14.25 -4.31 -14.68
C MET A 120 -13.72 -2.97 -15.21
N LEU A 121 -12.77 -3.03 -16.15
CA LEU A 121 -12.25 -1.83 -16.80
C LEU A 121 -13.26 -1.33 -17.85
N TYR A 122 -13.68 -0.07 -17.73
CA TYR A 122 -14.55 0.61 -18.68
C TYR A 122 -14.02 2.04 -18.92
N GLU A 123 -13.69 2.34 -20.18
CA GLU A 123 -13.16 3.64 -20.61
C GLU A 123 -11.95 4.19 -19.81
N GLY A 124 -11.15 3.30 -19.23
CA GLY A 124 -9.97 3.67 -18.42
C GLY A 124 -10.25 3.82 -16.92
N GLU A 125 -11.49 3.60 -16.49
CA GLU A 125 -11.88 3.53 -15.08
C GLU A 125 -12.18 2.08 -14.69
N GLU A 126 -11.83 1.67 -13.47
CA GLU A 126 -12.31 0.41 -12.90
C GLU A 126 -13.69 0.66 -12.26
N VAL A 127 -14.73 0.00 -12.77
CA VAL A 127 -16.10 0.08 -12.26
C VAL A 127 -16.45 -1.17 -11.45
N ALA A 128 -17.19 -1.00 -10.36
CA ALA A 128 -17.56 -2.11 -9.49
C ALA A 128 -18.48 -3.10 -10.22
N VAL A 129 -18.22 -4.41 -10.10
CA VAL A 129 -19.15 -5.41 -10.65
C VAL A 129 -20.43 -5.46 -9.81
N GLU A 130 -20.30 -5.28 -8.50
CA GLU A 130 -21.39 -5.27 -7.53
C GLU A 130 -21.24 -4.06 -6.60
N CYS A 131 -22.36 -3.60 -6.04
CA CYS A 131 -22.39 -2.44 -5.12
C CYS A 131 -22.19 -2.82 -3.65
N THR A 132 -21.57 -3.97 -3.41
CA THR A 132 -21.25 -4.48 -2.08
C THR A 132 -19.79 -4.95 -2.02
N LYS A 133 -19.24 -4.99 -0.82
CA LYS A 133 -17.93 -5.57 -0.51
C LYS A 133 -18.03 -6.37 0.77
N ARG A 134 -17.27 -7.45 0.87
CA ARG A 134 -17.22 -8.27 2.09
C ARG A 134 -16.33 -7.64 3.13
N CYS A 135 -16.81 -7.52 4.36
CA CYS A 135 -16.03 -7.00 5.47
C CYS A 135 -16.19 -7.88 6.70
N TYR A 136 -15.15 -7.94 7.53
CA TYR A 136 -15.27 -8.43 8.89
C TYR A 136 -15.78 -7.32 9.80
N VAL A 137 -17.03 -7.43 10.22
CA VAL A 137 -17.69 -6.54 11.18
C VAL A 137 -17.87 -7.33 12.46
N ASN A 138 -17.25 -6.89 13.56
CA ASN A 138 -17.29 -7.59 14.85
C ASN A 138 -16.91 -9.09 14.75
N SER A 139 -15.89 -9.39 13.93
CA SER A 139 -15.43 -10.76 13.64
C SER A 139 -16.38 -11.65 12.83
N TRP A 140 -17.48 -11.10 12.29
CA TRP A 140 -18.37 -11.78 11.37
C TRP A 140 -18.21 -11.26 9.96
N LEU A 141 -18.27 -12.16 8.98
CA LEU A 141 -18.19 -11.78 7.57
C LEU A 141 -19.56 -11.28 7.10
N GLU A 142 -19.63 -10.00 6.74
CA GLU A 142 -20.86 -9.32 6.30
C GLU A 142 -20.64 -8.61 4.96
N ASP A 143 -21.67 -8.54 4.13
CA ASP A 143 -21.67 -7.71 2.93
C ASP A 143 -22.02 -6.27 3.32
N VAL A 144 -21.11 -5.34 3.05
CA VAL A 144 -21.24 -3.91 3.32
C VAL A 144 -21.40 -3.16 2.01
N ASN A 145 -22.30 -2.19 1.96
CA ASN A 145 -22.54 -1.37 0.77
C ASN A 145 -21.28 -0.58 0.37
N LEU A 146 -21.01 -0.51 -0.93
CA LEU A 146 -20.11 0.50 -1.47
C LEU A 146 -20.70 1.90 -1.25
N GLU A 147 -19.85 2.92 -1.32
CA GLU A 147 -20.30 4.30 -1.16
C GLU A 147 -21.36 4.66 -2.21
N ASN A 148 -22.39 5.38 -1.79
CA ASN A 148 -23.36 5.93 -2.73
C ASN A 148 -22.66 6.87 -3.72
N GLY A 149 -22.94 6.71 -5.01
CA GLY A 149 -22.26 7.43 -6.08
C GLY A 149 -21.10 6.68 -6.74
N GLU A 150 -20.72 5.50 -6.23
CA GLU A 150 -19.71 4.65 -6.88
C GLU A 150 -20.24 4.12 -8.22
N LYS A 151 -19.41 4.10 -9.28
CA LYS A 151 -19.80 3.51 -10.57
C LYS A 151 -19.86 1.99 -10.49
N CYS A 152 -20.89 1.41 -11.09
CA CYS A 152 -21.11 -0.03 -11.14
C CYS A 152 -21.51 -0.52 -12.53
N VAL A 153 -21.34 -1.81 -12.78
CA VAL A 153 -21.77 -2.46 -14.02
C VAL A 153 -23.27 -2.65 -13.99
N TYR A 154 -24.00 -1.83 -14.76
CA TYR A 154 -25.46 -1.94 -14.85
C TYR A 154 -25.88 -3.03 -15.84
N ALA A 155 -25.22 -3.06 -17.00
CA ALA A 155 -25.44 -4.09 -18.01
C ALA A 155 -24.11 -4.59 -18.58
N LYS A 156 -24.05 -5.89 -18.84
CA LYS A 156 -22.95 -6.55 -19.54
C LYS A 156 -23.38 -6.91 -20.96
N SER A 157 -22.43 -6.85 -21.87
CA SER A 157 -22.54 -7.42 -23.22
C SER A 157 -21.53 -8.54 -23.37
N SER A 158 -21.90 -9.57 -24.13
CA SER A 158 -21.02 -10.68 -24.48
C SER A 158 -20.38 -10.43 -25.85
N GLY A 159 -19.05 -10.44 -25.89
CA GLY A 159 -18.25 -10.36 -27.11
C GLY A 159 -17.57 -11.69 -27.44
N PHE A 160 -17.13 -11.83 -28.70
CA PHE A 160 -16.32 -12.96 -29.20
C PHE A 160 -16.86 -14.35 -28.82
N PHE A 161 -17.95 -14.78 -29.48
CA PHE A 161 -18.61 -16.08 -29.25
C PHE A 161 -19.03 -16.36 -27.78
N GLY A 162 -19.26 -15.31 -26.98
CA GLY A 162 -19.71 -15.46 -25.58
C GLY A 162 -18.60 -15.74 -24.57
N LEU A 163 -17.33 -15.64 -24.96
CA LEU A 163 -16.18 -15.92 -24.09
C LEU A 163 -15.66 -14.71 -23.32
N ILE A 164 -16.08 -13.49 -23.70
CA ILE A 164 -15.61 -12.25 -23.07
C ILE A 164 -16.81 -11.40 -22.70
N GLU A 165 -17.01 -11.16 -21.41
CA GLU A 165 -17.95 -10.15 -20.92
C GLU A 165 -17.31 -8.77 -20.98
N LYS A 166 -18.04 -7.78 -21.49
CA LYS A 166 -17.66 -6.37 -21.47
C LYS A 166 -18.78 -5.54 -20.85
N VAL A 167 -18.40 -4.47 -20.18
CA VAL A 167 -19.36 -3.49 -19.66
C VAL A 167 -20.08 -2.84 -20.84
N ALA A 168 -21.41 -2.96 -20.89
CA ALA A 168 -22.26 -2.33 -21.90
C ALA A 168 -22.78 -0.99 -21.40
N GLU A 169 -23.26 -0.97 -20.16
CA GLU A 169 -23.81 0.22 -19.50
C GLU A 169 -23.29 0.31 -18.07
N VAL A 170 -22.98 1.53 -17.65
CA VAL A 170 -22.57 1.85 -16.28
C VAL A 170 -23.73 2.49 -15.53
N GLY A 171 -23.92 2.03 -14.29
CA GLY A 171 -24.86 2.60 -13.33
C GLY A 171 -24.14 3.23 -12.16
N THR A 172 -24.91 3.53 -11.12
CA THR A 172 -24.42 4.11 -9.87
C THR A 172 -24.86 3.25 -8.69
N CYS A 173 -24.02 3.12 -7.67
CA CYS A 173 -24.37 2.44 -6.44
C CYS A 173 -25.28 3.33 -5.58
N GLU A 174 -26.43 2.78 -5.18
CA GLU A 174 -27.32 3.37 -4.19
C GLU A 174 -27.81 2.27 -3.24
N ALA A 175 -27.50 2.42 -1.95
CA ALA A 175 -27.93 1.50 -0.90
C ALA A 175 -27.60 0.02 -1.19
N GLY A 176 -26.46 -0.26 -1.83
CA GLY A 176 -26.01 -1.60 -2.16
C GLY A 176 -26.50 -2.16 -3.50
N MET A 177 -27.31 -1.39 -4.25
CA MET A 177 -27.82 -1.78 -5.57
C MET A 177 -27.21 -0.92 -6.67
N CYS A 178 -26.97 -1.53 -7.84
CA CYS A 178 -26.56 -0.81 -9.04
C CYS A 178 -27.81 -0.33 -9.80
N ILE A 179 -28.05 0.98 -9.80
CA ILE A 179 -29.19 1.58 -10.48
C ILE A 179 -28.78 2.22 -11.80
N ALA A 180 -29.71 2.25 -12.76
CA ALA A 180 -29.54 2.82 -14.12
C ALA A 180 -29.38 4.35 -14.14
N THR A 181 -28.99 4.95 -13.03
CA THR A 181 -29.11 6.39 -12.80
C THR A 181 -27.78 7.07 -13.06
N LEU A 182 -27.77 8.02 -13.99
CA LEU A 182 -26.66 8.93 -14.32
C LEU A 182 -26.58 10.14 -13.38
N GLU A 183 -26.99 10.00 -12.11
CA GLU A 183 -26.90 11.10 -11.18
C GLU A 183 -25.44 11.34 -10.78
N CYS A 184 -24.94 12.55 -11.10
CA CYS A 184 -23.66 13.10 -10.67
C CYS A 184 -22.51 12.07 -10.62
N GLN A 185 -22.12 11.53 -11.77
CA GLN A 185 -21.09 10.49 -11.83
C GLN A 185 -19.71 11.03 -11.47
N ARG A 186 -19.09 10.41 -10.45
CA ARG A 186 -17.68 10.62 -10.12
C ARG A 186 -16.80 10.04 -11.24
N THR A 187 -15.75 10.75 -11.61
CA THR A 187 -14.68 10.21 -12.47
C THR A 187 -13.54 9.79 -11.58
N LYS A 188 -13.15 8.52 -11.63
CA LYS A 188 -11.98 8.02 -10.90
C LYS A 188 -10.80 7.79 -11.84
N LEU A 189 -9.60 8.07 -11.37
CA LEU A 189 -8.36 7.79 -12.07
C LEU A 189 -7.68 6.57 -11.44
N LEU A 190 -7.34 5.59 -12.27
CA LEU A 190 -6.62 4.40 -11.85
C LEU A 190 -5.17 4.77 -11.49
N VAL A 191 -4.74 4.40 -10.29
CA VAL A 191 -3.34 4.54 -9.86
C VAL A 191 -2.61 3.22 -10.10
N TYR A 192 -3.23 2.11 -9.66
CA TYR A 192 -2.84 0.74 -9.97
C TYR A 192 -4.08 -0.15 -9.88
N SER A 193 -4.05 -1.38 -10.40
CA SER A 193 -5.24 -2.23 -10.38
C SER A 193 -5.78 -2.44 -8.97
N GLY A 194 -7.08 -2.16 -8.80
CA GLY A 194 -7.78 -2.18 -7.53
C GLY A 194 -7.58 -0.96 -6.63
N PHE A 195 -6.94 0.10 -7.14
CA PHE A 195 -6.81 1.36 -6.41
C PHE A 195 -6.93 2.56 -7.33
N SER A 196 -7.97 3.36 -7.07
CA SER A 196 -8.28 4.57 -7.82
C SER A 196 -8.61 5.71 -6.88
N VAL A 197 -8.45 6.93 -7.38
CA VAL A 197 -8.75 8.17 -6.65
C VAL A 197 -9.70 9.03 -7.47
N ASP A 198 -10.48 9.89 -6.82
CA ASP A 198 -11.37 10.81 -7.54
C ASP A 198 -10.54 11.81 -8.37
N LYS A 199 -10.95 12.06 -9.60
CA LYS A 199 -10.28 13.04 -10.46
C LYS A 199 -10.42 14.46 -9.90
N ASP A 200 -11.62 14.78 -9.42
CA ASP A 200 -12.02 16.11 -8.99
C ASP A 200 -12.78 16.03 -7.65
N CYS A 201 -12.65 17.05 -6.81
CA CYS A 201 -13.38 17.16 -5.54
C CYS A 201 -14.79 17.76 -5.67
N THR A 202 -15.19 18.09 -6.90
CA THR A 202 -16.53 18.55 -7.24
C THR A 202 -17.03 17.76 -8.42
N VAL A 203 -18.26 17.26 -8.35
CA VAL A 203 -18.89 16.53 -9.43
C VAL A 203 -19.98 17.38 -10.04
N LYS A 204 -19.95 17.53 -11.37
CA LYS A 204 -21.03 18.20 -12.12
C LYS A 204 -22.13 17.20 -12.43
N CYS A 205 -23.36 17.60 -12.14
CA CYS A 205 -24.54 16.80 -12.36
C CYS A 205 -25.19 17.14 -13.70
N PRO A 206 -25.94 16.21 -14.33
CA PRO A 206 -26.64 16.49 -15.59
C PRO A 206 -27.62 17.67 -15.53
N ASN A 207 -28.20 17.94 -14.35
CA ASN A 207 -29.09 19.08 -14.10
C ASN A 207 -28.35 20.43 -13.96
N GLY A 208 -27.04 20.47 -14.18
CA GLY A 208 -26.21 21.67 -14.07
C GLY A 208 -25.78 22.04 -12.65
N SER A 209 -26.29 21.34 -11.63
CA SER A 209 -25.79 21.50 -10.25
C SER A 209 -24.40 20.89 -10.08
N SER A 210 -23.73 21.21 -8.98
CA SER A 210 -22.45 20.60 -8.61
C SER A 210 -22.49 20.18 -7.16
N ILE A 211 -22.01 18.97 -6.88
CA ILE A 211 -21.86 18.44 -5.52
C ILE A 211 -20.39 18.46 -5.12
N GLN A 212 -20.11 18.79 -3.87
CA GLN A 212 -18.77 18.68 -3.30
C GLN A 212 -18.59 17.28 -2.71
N LEU A 213 -17.45 16.66 -2.99
CA LEU A 213 -17.07 15.42 -2.33
C LEU A 213 -16.78 15.67 -0.85
N LYS A 214 -16.92 14.62 -0.05
CA LYS A 214 -16.70 14.67 1.39
C LYS A 214 -15.27 15.11 1.69
N ASN A 215 -15.10 15.94 2.72
CA ASN A 215 -13.77 16.29 3.21
C ASN A 215 -13.00 15.02 3.61
N GLY A 216 -11.78 14.90 3.11
CA GLY A 216 -10.93 13.72 3.27
C GLY A 216 -11.05 12.65 2.18
N THR A 217 -11.91 12.79 1.18
CA THR A 217 -11.90 11.91 -0.01
C THR A 217 -10.59 12.07 -0.78
N MET A 218 -9.92 10.96 -1.15
CA MET A 218 -8.68 11.02 -1.92
C MET A 218 -8.94 11.47 -3.34
N CYS A 219 -8.08 12.36 -3.84
CA CYS A 219 -8.20 12.95 -5.17
C CYS A 219 -6.86 13.03 -5.89
N ALA A 220 -6.89 13.09 -7.21
CA ALA A 220 -5.70 13.33 -8.03
C ALA A 220 -5.30 14.80 -7.96
N LEU A 221 -4.26 15.11 -7.18
CA LEU A 221 -3.74 16.47 -7.04
C LEU A 221 -2.93 16.90 -8.28
N ARG A 222 -2.16 15.97 -8.84
CA ARG A 222 -1.41 16.17 -10.08
C ARG A 222 -1.52 14.95 -10.97
N THR A 223 -1.75 15.21 -12.25
CA THR A 223 -1.82 14.18 -13.29
C THR A 223 -0.95 14.57 -14.46
N SER A 224 -0.44 13.59 -15.20
CA SER A 224 0.17 13.79 -16.50
C SER A 224 -0.49 12.91 -17.56
N SER A 225 -0.36 13.32 -18.81
CA SER A 225 -0.73 12.48 -19.94
C SER A 225 0.45 11.57 -20.27
N SER A 226 0.27 10.26 -20.08
CA SER A 226 1.25 9.30 -20.60
C SER A 226 1.14 9.20 -22.12
N ARG A 227 2.31 9.10 -22.76
CA ARG A 227 2.42 8.72 -24.16
C ARG A 227 2.30 7.19 -24.25
N PHE A 228 1.10 6.74 -24.55
CA PHE A 228 0.76 5.43 -25.13
C PHE A 228 0.89 4.22 -24.19
N THR A 229 -0.22 3.51 -23.97
CA THR A 229 -0.21 2.07 -23.66
C THR A 229 -0.58 1.29 -24.92
N PHE A 230 0.26 0.32 -25.29
CA PHE A 230 -0.04 -0.65 -26.35
C PHE A 230 -1.05 -1.67 -25.81
N SER A 231 -2.34 -1.30 -25.77
CA SER A 231 -3.40 -2.30 -25.70
C SER A 231 -3.94 -2.52 -27.12
N SER A 232 -3.93 -3.78 -27.53
CA SER A 232 -4.03 -4.29 -28.89
C SER A 232 -5.26 -3.83 -29.69
N LEU A 233 -5.01 -3.62 -30.99
CA LEU A 233 -5.93 -3.66 -32.15
C LEU A 233 -6.94 -2.52 -32.42
N PHE A 234 -7.31 -1.64 -31.49
CA PHE A 234 -8.31 -0.58 -31.79
C PHE A 234 -8.05 0.73 -31.04
N GLY A 235 -7.29 1.65 -31.66
CA GLY A 235 -7.21 3.06 -31.27
C GLY A 235 -6.36 3.36 -30.02
N THR A 236 -5.31 4.15 -30.19
CA THR A 236 -4.47 4.65 -29.11
C THR A 236 -5.16 5.81 -28.39
N LYS A 237 -5.67 5.59 -27.17
CA LYS A 237 -6.10 6.69 -26.29
C LYS A 237 -4.96 7.03 -25.31
N PRO A 238 -4.64 8.31 -25.09
CA PRO A 238 -3.71 8.72 -24.04
C PRO A 238 -4.29 8.31 -22.68
N THR A 239 -3.48 7.68 -21.84
CA THR A 239 -3.85 7.35 -20.46
C THR A 239 -3.44 8.48 -19.53
N THR A 240 -4.33 8.84 -18.61
CA THR A 240 -4.02 9.81 -17.55
C THR A 240 -3.31 9.06 -16.43
N VAL A 241 -2.12 9.52 -16.06
CA VAL A 241 -1.33 8.98 -14.94
C VAL A 241 -1.48 9.91 -13.75
N VAL A 242 -1.80 9.35 -12.59
CA VAL A 242 -1.82 10.08 -11.32
C VAL A 242 -0.39 10.16 -10.79
N GLU A 243 0.13 11.37 -10.63
CA GLU A 243 1.49 11.60 -10.13
C GLU A 243 1.52 12.02 -8.66
N GLU A 244 0.46 12.68 -8.19
CA GLU A 244 0.34 13.14 -6.81
C GLU A 244 -1.10 12.97 -6.34
N ILE A 245 -1.27 12.41 -5.14
CA ILE A 245 -2.56 12.23 -4.48
C ILE A 245 -2.70 13.28 -3.37
N GLY A 246 -3.87 13.89 -3.29
CA GLY A 246 -4.27 14.78 -2.20
C GLY A 246 -5.59 14.35 -1.60
N ASN A 247 -6.16 15.21 -0.76
CA ASN A 247 -7.48 15.03 -0.17
C ASN A 247 -8.40 16.19 -0.53
N CYS A 248 -9.69 15.90 -0.66
CA CYS A 248 -10.71 16.90 -0.85
C CYS A 248 -10.92 17.71 0.43
N TYR A 249 -10.88 19.04 0.30
CA TYR A 249 -11.25 19.98 1.34
C TYR A 249 -11.96 21.17 0.69
N ASP A 250 -13.20 21.45 1.11
CA ASP A 250 -14.03 22.54 0.58
C ASP A 250 -14.11 22.54 -0.95
N GLY A 251 -14.30 21.35 -1.54
CA GLY A 251 -14.40 21.15 -2.99
C GLY A 251 -13.08 21.27 -3.76
N LYS A 252 -11.93 21.40 -3.09
CA LYS A 252 -10.61 21.46 -3.74
C LYS A 252 -9.76 20.25 -3.37
N CYS A 253 -9.00 19.74 -4.33
CA CYS A 253 -7.98 18.74 -4.04
C CYS A 253 -6.76 19.46 -3.47
N VAL A 254 -6.40 19.17 -2.22
CA VAL A 254 -5.28 19.80 -1.52
C VAL A 254 -4.24 18.78 -1.11
N LYS A 255 -2.98 19.21 -1.06
CA LYS A 255 -1.87 18.38 -0.59
C LYS A 255 -2.06 18.04 0.89
N HIS A 256 -1.59 16.86 1.29
CA HIS A 256 -1.49 16.51 2.71
C HIS A 256 -0.64 17.54 3.47
N ALA A 257 -1.05 17.83 4.70
CA ALA A 257 -0.28 18.69 5.58
C ALA A 257 1.11 18.09 5.83
N ARG A 258 2.10 18.96 6.05
CA ARG A 258 3.43 18.50 6.47
C ARG A 258 3.30 17.74 7.78
N TYR A 259 3.89 16.55 7.84
CA TYR A 259 3.93 15.74 9.04
C TYR A 259 5.33 15.16 9.20
N ILE A 260 5.96 15.47 10.33
CA ILE A 260 7.19 14.81 10.76
C ILE A 260 6.83 14.14 12.07
N VAL A 261 6.99 12.82 12.12
CA VAL A 261 6.74 12.03 13.32
C VAL A 261 7.48 12.65 14.51
N PRO A 262 6.78 12.88 15.64
CA PRO A 262 7.41 13.47 16.80
C PRO A 262 8.46 12.50 17.38
N PRO A 263 9.52 13.04 18.01
CA PRO A 263 10.45 12.22 18.78
C PRO A 263 9.69 11.37 19.81
N HIS A 264 10.11 10.11 19.98
CA HIS A 264 9.56 9.25 21.02
C HIS A 264 10.12 9.69 22.38
N ASP A 265 9.26 10.14 23.28
CA ASP A 265 9.63 10.50 24.65
C ASP A 265 9.87 9.21 25.45
N SER A 266 11.11 8.72 25.43
CA SER A 266 11.42 7.44 26.06
C SER A 266 11.77 7.58 27.52
N THR A 267 11.10 6.76 28.34
CA THR A 267 11.47 6.55 29.73
C THR A 267 12.68 5.64 29.93
N ASN A 268 13.02 4.80 28.94
CA ASN A 268 14.04 3.74 29.07
C ASN A 268 15.11 3.73 27.95
N GLY A 269 15.30 4.85 27.25
CA GLY A 269 16.27 4.95 26.15
C GLY A 269 15.90 4.16 24.89
N CYS A 270 14.60 3.89 24.71
CA CYS A 270 14.03 3.27 23.54
C CYS A 270 13.98 4.25 22.38
N ASN A 271 14.23 3.79 21.16
CA ASN A 271 14.21 4.64 19.99
C ASN A 271 13.16 4.18 18.98
N GLY A 272 12.38 5.14 18.49
CA GLY A 272 11.46 4.93 17.39
C GLY A 272 12.23 4.76 16.09
N THR A 273 11.82 3.82 15.25
CA THR A 273 12.31 3.77 13.87
C THR A 273 11.35 4.53 12.98
N ASP A 274 11.86 5.49 12.22
CA ASP A 274 11.08 6.36 11.35
C ASP A 274 11.43 6.10 9.88
N VAL A 275 10.46 6.34 9.00
CA VAL A 275 10.58 6.19 7.54
C VAL A 275 10.47 7.57 6.90
N PHE A 276 11.55 8.00 6.28
CA PHE A 276 11.55 9.18 5.44
C PHE A 276 10.88 8.84 4.10
N ILE A 277 9.77 9.52 3.79
CA ILE A 277 9.06 9.35 2.52
C ILE A 277 9.43 10.50 1.59
N HIS A 278 9.33 11.75 2.06
CA HIS A 278 9.84 12.95 1.38
C HIS A 278 10.02 14.09 2.40
N GLN A 279 10.51 15.27 1.98
CA GLN A 279 10.86 16.41 2.86
C GLN A 279 9.73 16.89 3.81
N ASN A 280 8.48 16.63 3.44
CA ASN A 280 7.29 17.04 4.21
C ASN A 280 6.59 15.87 4.89
N LEU A 281 7.12 14.64 4.77
CA LEU A 281 6.50 13.45 5.33
C LEU A 281 7.56 12.46 5.84
N THR A 282 7.59 12.32 7.16
CA THR A 282 8.29 11.23 7.85
C THR A 282 7.32 10.60 8.84
N VAL A 283 7.18 9.28 8.78
CA VAL A 283 6.21 8.52 9.60
C VAL A 283 6.93 7.46 10.42
N ALA A 284 6.31 6.96 11.48
CA ALA A 284 6.84 5.81 12.20
C ALA A 284 6.87 4.56 11.29
N SER A 285 7.90 3.73 11.34
CA SER A 285 7.88 2.44 10.61
C SER A 285 6.85 1.47 11.19
N HIS A 286 6.67 1.52 12.51
CA HIS A 286 5.68 0.79 13.28
C HIS A 286 5.39 1.52 14.60
N CYS A 287 4.37 1.06 15.33
CA CYS A 287 3.83 1.76 16.51
C CYS A 287 4.48 1.37 17.84
N GLN A 288 5.70 0.83 17.76
CA GLN A 288 6.52 0.48 18.91
C GLN A 288 7.90 1.14 18.73
N ALA A 289 8.54 1.46 19.85
CA ALA A 289 9.91 1.89 19.95
C ALA A 289 10.71 0.74 20.55
N ASP A 290 11.81 0.36 19.90
CA ASP A 290 12.64 -0.72 20.39
C ASP A 290 13.56 -0.21 21.50
N CYS A 291 13.64 -0.98 22.57
CA CYS A 291 14.46 -0.69 23.74
C CYS A 291 15.67 -1.62 23.80
N GLY A 292 16.64 -1.27 24.64
CA GLY A 292 17.69 -2.21 25.03
C GLY A 292 17.11 -3.52 25.56
N HIS A 293 17.85 -4.62 25.39
CA HIS A 293 17.49 -5.96 25.89
C HIS A 293 16.23 -6.62 25.28
N GLY A 294 15.78 -6.17 24.11
CA GLY A 294 14.70 -6.82 23.37
C GLY A 294 13.29 -6.51 23.91
N THR A 295 13.16 -5.46 24.70
CA THR A 295 11.85 -4.91 25.11
C THR A 295 11.41 -3.83 24.13
N SER A 296 10.12 -3.47 24.16
CA SER A 296 9.59 -2.36 23.35
C SER A 296 8.62 -1.50 24.16
N GLU A 297 8.60 -0.21 23.86
CA GLU A 297 7.62 0.76 24.35
C GLU A 297 6.59 1.04 23.25
N ARG A 298 5.34 1.26 23.63
CA ARG A 298 4.34 1.73 22.66
C ARG A 298 4.59 3.18 22.35
N ARG A 299 4.51 3.54 21.07
CA ARG A 299 4.50 4.95 20.68
C ARG A 299 3.13 5.56 20.98
N GLU A 300 3.09 6.89 21.05
CA GLU A 300 1.87 7.66 21.31
C GLU A 300 0.75 7.31 20.30
N GLU A 301 -0.50 7.37 20.75
CA GLU A 301 -1.64 7.14 19.88
C GLU A 301 -1.76 8.22 18.80
N ASN A 302 -2.35 7.84 17.67
CA ASN A 302 -2.64 8.70 16.51
C ASN A 302 -1.42 9.27 15.77
N ILE A 303 -0.18 8.94 16.17
CA ILE A 303 0.98 9.25 15.32
C ILE A 303 0.85 8.48 14.00
N LEU A 304 1.27 9.09 12.89
CA LEU A 304 1.25 8.42 11.60
C LEU A 304 2.34 7.36 11.52
N CYS A 305 1.98 6.20 10.98
CA CYS A 305 2.85 5.05 10.78
C CYS A 305 2.75 4.53 9.35
N LEU A 306 3.78 3.84 8.87
CA LEU A 306 3.74 3.18 7.58
C LEU A 306 2.92 1.89 7.72
N TRP A 307 1.72 1.90 7.15
CA TRP A 307 0.85 0.73 7.11
C TRP A 307 1.40 -0.30 6.11
N LEU A 308 1.63 0.15 4.89
CA LEU A 308 2.01 -0.69 3.78
C LEU A 308 2.79 0.08 2.73
N TYR A 309 3.80 -0.55 2.16
CA TYR A 309 4.50 -0.11 0.98
C TYR A 309 4.22 -1.05 -0.20
N ARG A 310 4.10 -0.47 -1.40
CA ARG A 310 4.01 -1.18 -2.67
C ARG A 310 4.82 -0.44 -3.74
N ARG A 311 5.55 -1.17 -4.57
CA ARG A 311 6.11 -0.65 -5.82
C ARG A 311 5.18 -1.02 -6.98
N HIS A 312 4.89 -0.04 -7.84
CA HIS A 312 4.15 -0.28 -9.08
C HIS A 312 4.67 0.66 -10.17
N ASP A 313 5.05 0.09 -11.31
CA ASP A 313 5.72 0.79 -12.40
C ASP A 313 6.95 1.58 -11.91
N HIS A 314 6.87 2.91 -11.93
CA HIS A 314 7.92 3.81 -11.47
C HIS A 314 7.53 4.55 -10.18
N PHE A 315 6.45 4.13 -9.51
CA PHE A 315 6.02 4.72 -8.24
C PHE A 315 6.31 3.79 -7.06
N ASP A 316 6.87 4.39 -6.02
CA ASP A 316 6.87 3.90 -4.66
C ASP A 316 5.59 4.43 -3.97
N ILE A 317 4.71 3.52 -3.57
CA ILE A 317 3.38 3.80 -3.04
C ILE A 317 3.39 3.50 -1.54
N PHE A 318 3.17 4.53 -0.73
CA PHE A 318 3.13 4.44 0.72
C PHE A 318 1.69 4.63 1.19
N LYS A 319 1.11 3.59 1.80
CA LYS A 319 -0.15 3.69 2.53
C LYS A 319 0.16 4.01 3.98
N ILE A 320 -0.39 5.10 4.48
CA ILE A 320 -0.14 5.60 5.82
C ILE A 320 -1.27 5.13 6.73
N GLY A 321 -0.90 4.77 7.95
CA GLY A 321 -1.77 4.39 9.03
C GLY A 321 -1.64 5.34 10.21
N PHE A 322 -2.30 5.01 11.30
CA PHE A 322 -2.14 5.71 12.58
C PHE A 322 -1.93 4.68 13.71
N CYS A 323 -1.20 5.07 14.74
CA CYS A 323 -0.93 4.19 15.86
C CYS A 323 -2.12 4.09 16.81
N TYR A 324 -2.46 2.86 17.19
CA TYR A 324 -3.47 2.57 18.20
C TYR A 324 -3.08 1.32 18.98
N CYS A 325 -2.99 1.43 20.31
CA CYS A 325 -2.58 0.31 21.17
C CYS A 325 -1.25 -0.38 20.78
N GLY A 326 -0.32 0.34 20.15
CA GLY A 326 0.96 -0.20 19.68
C GLY A 326 0.90 -0.94 18.33
N ILE A 327 -0.25 -0.89 17.63
CA ILE A 327 -0.50 -1.45 16.30
C ILE A 327 -0.67 -0.29 15.31
N CYS A 328 -0.14 -0.45 14.09
CA CYS A 328 -0.39 0.51 13.02
C CYS A 328 -1.72 0.16 12.35
N GLU A 329 -2.74 1.00 12.46
CA GLU A 329 -4.05 0.77 11.85
C GLU A 329 -4.17 1.52 10.51
N PRO A 330 -4.90 0.99 9.52
CA PRO A 330 -5.02 1.63 8.21
C PRO A 330 -5.74 2.99 8.32
N HIS A 331 -5.14 4.02 7.72
CA HIS A 331 -5.77 5.32 7.50
C HIS A 331 -6.16 5.39 6.01
N TYR A 332 -7.34 4.85 5.66
CA TYR A 332 -7.74 4.54 4.28
C TYR A 332 -7.70 5.69 3.25
N ASN A 333 -7.62 6.94 3.70
CA ASN A 333 -7.52 8.14 2.88
C ASN A 333 -6.15 8.85 2.97
N TYR A 334 -5.08 8.11 3.27
CA TYR A 334 -3.73 8.65 3.26
C TYR A 334 -2.79 7.73 2.48
N VAL A 335 -2.64 8.03 1.18
CA VAL A 335 -1.73 7.33 0.27
C VAL A 335 -0.83 8.35 -0.42
N VAL A 336 0.47 8.04 -0.49
CA VAL A 336 1.49 8.91 -1.07
C VAL A 336 2.21 8.18 -2.18
N LEU A 337 2.36 8.87 -3.32
CA LEU A 337 3.12 8.41 -4.47
C LEU A 337 4.47 9.15 -4.51
N VAL A 338 5.55 8.41 -4.69
CA VAL A 338 6.90 8.94 -4.89
C VAL A 338 7.47 8.34 -6.17
N ASP A 339 8.00 9.17 -7.07
CA ASP A 339 8.68 8.68 -8.27
C ASP A 339 10.00 8.00 -7.89
N SER A 340 10.08 6.69 -8.10
CA SER A 340 11.25 5.89 -7.75
C SER A 340 12.45 6.18 -8.66
N LYS A 341 12.24 6.78 -9.83
CA LYS A 341 13.31 7.25 -10.73
C LYS A 341 13.86 8.61 -10.34
N ASN A 342 13.11 9.38 -9.56
CA ASN A 342 13.51 10.68 -9.02
C ASN A 342 13.29 10.71 -7.50
N PRO A 343 14.00 9.86 -6.75
CA PRO A 343 13.76 9.70 -5.32
C PRO A 343 14.06 11.00 -4.55
N PRO A 344 13.31 11.28 -3.47
CA PRO A 344 13.50 12.49 -2.68
C PRO A 344 14.83 12.45 -1.95
N VAL A 345 15.52 13.58 -1.93
CA VAL A 345 16.79 13.74 -1.21
C VAL A 345 16.50 14.24 0.21
N LYS A 346 17.05 13.54 1.21
CA LYS A 346 17.03 13.99 2.60
C LYS A 346 18.16 15.02 2.76
N ASN A 347 17.82 16.30 2.91
CA ASN A 347 18.81 17.33 3.23
C ASN A 347 19.37 17.02 4.64
N GLU A 348 20.70 17.00 4.79
CA GLU A 348 21.39 16.70 6.05
C GLU A 348 21.30 17.84 7.09
N ASP A 349 20.70 18.97 6.73
CA ASP A 349 20.83 20.26 7.45
C ASP A 349 20.03 20.42 8.76
N HIS A 350 19.61 19.33 9.42
CA HIS A 350 19.01 19.43 10.77
C HIS A 350 19.51 18.37 11.77
N LEU A 351 20.64 17.70 11.51
CA LEU A 351 21.27 16.79 12.48
C LEU A 351 22.51 17.37 13.18
N LEU A 352 22.70 18.69 13.12
CA LEU A 352 23.66 19.41 13.96
C LEU A 352 22.96 20.62 14.60
N GLU A 353 22.42 20.42 15.80
CA GLU A 353 22.61 21.28 16.99
C GLU A 353 21.54 20.96 18.05
N SER A 354 21.99 20.84 19.30
CA SER A 354 21.29 20.47 20.57
C SER A 354 21.03 18.97 20.79
N CYS A 355 21.67 18.26 21.72
CA CYS A 355 22.50 18.63 22.88
C CYS A 355 23.72 17.70 23.03
#